data_AF-A0A4R1BDG4-F1
#
_entry.id   AF-A0A4R1BDG4-F1
#
_cell.length_a   1.000
_cell.length_b   1.000
_cell.length_c   1.000
_cell.angle_alpha   90.00
_cell.angle_beta   90.00
_cell.angle_gamma   90.00
#
_symmetry.space_group_name_H-M   'P 1'
#
loop_
_entity.id
_entity.type
_entity.pdbx_description
1 polymer ?
#
loop_
_entity_poly.entity_id
_entity_poly.type
_entity_poly.pdbx_seq_one_letter_code
_entity_poly.pdbx_strand_id
1 'polypeptide(L)'
;MQRSRRSRRPVPELRFAIITGSIRSHDKRFAENRGFPRLSRWRTIERMEDFIVPGVGVDVVDVERMRFALERTPKIRQRLFTPAEIEYCEKYRFFDRHYAGRWAAKEAVCKALGCGLIQWNGVEVIRRPRRAPTVRLMGKIAEFARRVGVSEEQISISISHSELSAVAVATIERGDSGFPLPDSSSG
;
A
#
# COMPACT_ATOMS: atom_id res chain seq x y z
N MET A 1 4.79 -47.85 -24.50
CA MET A 1 4.15 -46.52 -24.61
C MET A 1 3.86 -46.00 -23.20
N GLN A 2 4.86 -45.44 -22.52
CA GLN A 2 4.76 -44.98 -21.11
C GLN A 2 4.49 -43.47 -21.07
N ARG A 3 3.38 -43.07 -20.44
CA ARG A 3 3.06 -41.66 -20.17
C ARG A 3 3.85 -41.18 -18.96
N SER A 4 4.78 -40.26 -19.20
CA SER A 4 5.56 -39.54 -18.18
C SER A 4 4.64 -38.75 -17.23
N ARG A 5 4.60 -39.16 -15.96
CA ARG A 5 4.02 -38.37 -14.86
C ARG A 5 5.02 -37.26 -14.50
N ARG A 6 4.77 -36.04 -14.99
CA ARG A 6 5.49 -34.85 -14.51
C ARG A 6 5.12 -34.59 -13.05
N SER A 7 6.06 -34.88 -12.16
CA SER A 7 6.05 -34.49 -10.75
C SER A 7 5.85 -32.97 -10.63
N ARG A 8 4.69 -32.54 -10.13
CA ARG A 8 4.42 -31.14 -9.78
C ARG A 8 5.15 -30.86 -8.47
N ARG A 9 6.24 -30.09 -8.54
CA ARG A 9 6.88 -29.55 -7.33
C ARG A 9 5.89 -28.60 -6.64
N PRO A 10 5.78 -28.63 -5.30
CA PRO A 10 4.95 -27.67 -4.59
C PRO A 10 5.49 -26.25 -4.80
N VAL A 11 4.65 -25.37 -5.33
CA VAL A 11 4.92 -23.93 -5.41
C VAL A 11 4.86 -23.38 -3.97
N PRO A 12 5.85 -22.60 -3.53
CA PRO A 12 5.92 -22.14 -2.14
C PRO A 12 4.73 -21.23 -1.83
N GLU A 13 4.00 -21.55 -0.75
CA GLU A 13 2.90 -20.76 -0.20
C GLU A 13 3.37 -19.33 0.14
N LEU A 14 3.15 -18.38 -0.76
CA LEU A 14 3.21 -16.97 -0.44
C LEU A 14 1.83 -16.54 0.07
N ARG A 15 1.66 -16.55 1.39
CA ARG A 15 0.50 -15.93 2.05
C ARG A 15 0.61 -14.41 1.89
N PHE A 16 -0.08 -13.85 0.90
CA PHE A 16 -0.22 -12.40 0.77
C PHE A 16 -1.27 -11.93 1.76
N ALA A 17 -0.86 -11.17 2.77
CA ALA A 17 -1.81 -10.39 3.56
C ALA A 17 -2.38 -9.31 2.62
N ILE A 18 -3.70 -9.31 2.44
CA ILE A 18 -4.44 -8.21 1.82
C ILE A 18 -4.74 -7.23 2.97
N ILE A 19 -4.55 -5.93 2.74
CA ILE A 19 -4.76 -4.91 3.78
C ILE A 19 -6.18 -5.03 4.33
N THR A 20 -6.28 -5.40 5.61
CA THR A 20 -7.40 -5.03 6.47
C THR A 20 -6.97 -3.82 7.29
N GLY A 21 -7.92 -2.91 7.52
CA GLY A 21 -7.70 -1.51 7.88
C GLY A 21 -6.68 -1.22 8.99
N SER A 22 -6.14 -0.01 8.89
CA SER A 22 -5.51 0.69 10.01
C SER A 22 -6.55 0.94 11.11
N ILE A 23 -6.83 -0.06 11.94
CA ILE A 23 -7.44 0.11 13.26
C ILE A 23 -6.78 -0.91 14.20
N ARG A 24 -5.67 -0.51 14.82
CA ARG A 24 -5.39 -0.98 16.18
C ARG A 24 -6.25 -0.13 17.13
N SER A 25 -7.54 -0.45 17.26
CA SER A 25 -8.33 -0.07 18.42
C SER A 25 -8.37 -1.27 19.37
N HIS A 26 -7.97 -1.03 20.61
CA HIS A 26 -8.07 -2.00 21.71
C HIS A 26 -9.52 -2.20 22.14
N ASP A 27 -10.41 -2.63 21.24
CA ASP A 27 -11.77 -3.00 21.66
C ASP A 27 -12.33 -4.17 20.85
N LYS A 28 -12.29 -5.35 21.46
CA LYS A 28 -12.82 -6.60 20.91
C LYS A 28 -14.36 -6.60 20.83
N ARG A 29 -15.05 -5.63 21.43
CA ARG A 29 -16.53 -5.66 21.58
C ARG A 29 -17.31 -5.03 20.43
N PHE A 30 -16.66 -4.34 19.50
CA PHE A 30 -17.37 -3.62 18.43
C PHE A 30 -17.90 -4.54 17.31
N ALA A 31 -17.34 -5.75 17.18
CA ALA A 31 -17.67 -6.69 16.09
C ALA A 31 -18.92 -7.56 16.37
N GLU A 32 -19.38 -7.68 17.61
CA GLU A 32 -20.34 -8.73 17.98
C GLU A 32 -21.81 -8.34 17.80
N ASN A 33 -22.17 -7.05 17.68
CA ASN A 33 -23.53 -6.61 17.99
C ASN A 33 -24.42 -6.12 16.82
N ARG A 34 -24.10 -6.40 15.55
CA ARG A 34 -24.90 -5.92 14.40
C ARG A 34 -25.31 -6.95 13.34
N GLY A 35 -25.25 -8.25 13.65
CA GLY A 35 -25.79 -9.27 12.72
C GLY A 35 -25.10 -9.30 11.34
N PHE A 36 -23.86 -8.83 11.25
CA PHE A 36 -23.05 -9.05 10.06
C PHE A 36 -22.80 -10.57 9.92
N PRO A 37 -22.92 -11.15 8.71
CA PRO A 37 -22.56 -12.54 8.49
C PRO A 37 -21.15 -12.76 9.04
N ARG A 38 -20.92 -13.87 9.77
CA ARG A 38 -19.56 -14.29 10.17
C ARG A 38 -18.69 -14.16 8.92
N LEU A 39 -17.75 -13.21 8.93
CA LEU A 39 -16.73 -13.05 7.89
C LEU A 39 -15.71 -14.18 8.00
N SER A 40 -16.21 -15.42 7.96
CA SER A 40 -15.46 -16.62 7.68
C SER A 40 -15.31 -16.68 6.17
N ARG A 41 -14.13 -16.26 5.70
CA ARG A 41 -13.34 -16.89 4.63
C ARG A 41 -12.59 -15.80 3.86
N TRP A 42 -11.41 -15.50 4.38
CA TRP A 42 -10.29 -15.03 3.58
C TRP A 42 -10.24 -15.88 2.30
N ARG A 43 -10.29 -15.26 1.11
CA ARG A 43 -9.95 -15.98 -0.11
C ARG A 43 -8.43 -16.10 -0.12
N THR A 44 -7.92 -17.30 0.15
CA THR A 44 -6.56 -17.65 -0.28
C THR A 44 -6.54 -17.49 -1.79
N ILE A 45 -5.82 -16.50 -2.28
CA ILE A 45 -5.63 -16.34 -3.72
C ILE A 45 -4.60 -17.37 -4.13
N GLU A 46 -5.07 -18.47 -4.73
CA GLU A 46 -4.22 -19.58 -5.17
C GLU A 46 -3.45 -19.24 -6.46
N ARG A 47 -3.98 -18.33 -7.28
CA ARG A 47 -3.37 -17.87 -8.54
C ARG A 47 -3.41 -16.36 -8.62
N MET A 48 -2.28 -15.75 -8.99
CA MET A 48 -2.14 -14.29 -9.02
C MET A 48 -3.04 -13.62 -10.07
N GLU A 49 -3.45 -14.36 -11.11
CA GLU A 49 -4.42 -13.92 -12.12
C GLU A 49 -5.83 -13.66 -11.56
N ASP A 50 -6.16 -14.21 -10.38
CA ASP A 50 -7.43 -13.96 -9.69
C ASP A 50 -7.36 -12.75 -8.73
N PHE A 51 -6.18 -12.10 -8.62
CA PHE A 51 -6.00 -10.91 -7.79
C PHE A 51 -6.53 -9.67 -8.49
N ILE A 52 -7.57 -9.06 -7.90
CA ILE A 52 -8.10 -7.79 -8.36
C ILE A 52 -7.35 -6.67 -7.66
N VAL A 53 -6.60 -5.87 -8.42
CA VAL A 53 -6.01 -4.63 -7.93
C VAL A 53 -7.14 -3.67 -7.50
N PRO A 54 -7.17 -3.21 -6.24
CA PRO A 54 -8.20 -2.28 -5.76
C PRO A 54 -8.30 -1.00 -6.61
N GLY A 55 -7.16 -0.48 -7.06
CA GLY A 55 -7.08 0.67 -7.96
C GLY A 55 -7.24 2.02 -7.28
N VAL A 56 -7.65 2.04 -6.01
CA VAL A 56 -7.72 3.25 -5.19
C VAL A 56 -7.23 2.95 -3.77
N GLY A 57 -6.54 3.91 -3.17
CA GLY A 57 -6.11 3.85 -1.79
C GLY A 57 -6.19 5.22 -1.14
N VAL A 58 -6.62 5.24 0.12
CA VAL A 58 -6.68 6.45 0.94
C VAL A 58 -6.04 6.13 2.28
N ASP A 59 -5.24 7.06 2.80
CA ASP A 59 -4.70 6.96 4.14
C ASP A 59 -4.69 8.32 4.85
N VAL A 60 -4.87 8.28 6.17
CA VAL A 60 -4.82 9.45 7.05
C VAL A 60 -3.86 9.17 8.19
N VAL A 61 -2.97 10.11 8.42
CA VAL A 61 -1.90 10.02 9.40
C VAL A 61 -2.02 11.19 10.37
N ASP A 62 -2.03 10.86 11.65
CA ASP A 62 -1.96 11.83 12.73
C ASP A 62 -0.55 12.42 12.81
N VAL A 63 -0.44 13.75 12.74
CA VAL A 63 0.85 14.46 12.71
C VAL A 63 1.55 14.38 14.06
N GLU A 64 0.80 14.43 15.17
CA GLU A 64 1.37 14.33 16.51
C GLU A 64 1.97 12.95 16.76
N ARG A 65 1.29 11.88 16.33
CA ARG A 65 1.82 10.51 16.40
C ARG A 65 3.07 10.34 15.55
N MET A 66 3.09 10.93 14.34
CA MET A 66 4.28 10.92 13.49
C MET A 66 5.45 11.63 14.19
N ARG A 67 5.22 12.84 14.70
CA ARG A 67 6.23 13.60 15.46
C ARG A 67 6.78 12.78 16.62
N PHE A 68 5.91 12.23 17.46
CA PHE A 68 6.31 11.42 18.61
C PHE A 68 7.15 10.20 18.19
N ALA A 69 6.77 9.51 17.12
CA ALA A 69 7.53 8.38 16.60
C ALA A 69 8.94 8.79 16.12
N LEU A 70 9.04 9.92 15.42
CA LEU A 70 10.30 10.48 14.90
C LEU A 70 11.25 10.91 16.03
N GLU A 71 10.72 11.48 17.11
CA GLU A 71 11.50 11.92 18.28
C GLU A 71 11.94 10.74 19.15
N ARG A 72 11.00 9.82 19.44
CA ARG A 72 11.25 8.66 20.31
C ARG A 72 12.26 7.68 19.71
N THR A 73 12.30 7.56 18.38
CA THR A 73 13.19 6.59 17.71
C THR A 73 13.83 7.23 16.48
N PRO A 74 14.98 7.93 16.63
CA PRO A 74 15.61 8.63 15.51
C PRO A 74 15.91 7.75 14.28
N LYS A 75 16.25 6.46 14.51
CA LYS A 75 16.48 5.47 13.44
C LYS A 75 15.25 5.16 12.60
N ILE A 76 14.04 5.50 13.06
CA ILE A 76 12.81 5.24 12.32
C ILE A 76 12.78 6.01 11.00
N ARG A 77 13.36 7.22 10.95
CA ARG A 77 13.45 8.03 9.72
C ARG A 77 14.08 7.25 8.58
N GLN A 78 15.26 6.69 8.84
CA GLN A 78 16.06 5.94 7.87
C GLN A 78 15.41 4.59 7.50
N ARG A 79 14.53 4.06 8.35
CA ARG A 79 13.81 2.81 8.08
C ARG A 79 12.57 3.04 7.22
N LEU A 80 11.89 4.17 7.39
CA LEU A 80 10.61 4.45 6.73
C LEU A 80 10.75 5.29 5.46
N PHE A 81 11.77 6.15 5.40
CA PHE A 81 11.93 7.15 4.33
C PHE A 81 13.27 6.98 3.62
N THR A 82 13.28 7.29 2.33
CA THR A 82 14.53 7.33 1.56
C THR A 82 15.38 8.54 1.95
N PRO A 83 16.69 8.55 1.64
CA PRO A 83 17.52 9.73 1.85
C PRO A 83 16.95 11.01 1.20
N ALA A 84 16.41 10.92 -0.02
CA ALA A 84 15.82 12.07 -0.71
C ALA A 84 14.53 12.57 -0.06
N GLU A 85 13.70 11.67 0.50
CA GLU A 85 12.52 12.05 1.27
C GLU A 85 12.88 12.74 2.58
N ILE A 86 13.88 12.23 3.28
CA ILE A 86 14.43 12.83 4.49
C ILE A 86 14.93 14.24 4.16
N GLU A 87 15.81 14.36 3.15
CA GLU A 87 16.35 15.64 2.71
C GLU A 87 15.24 16.64 2.35
N TYR A 88 14.16 16.19 1.70
CA TYR A 88 13.02 17.05 1.43
C TYR A 88 12.34 17.51 2.72
N CYS A 89 12.01 16.60 3.65
CA CYS A 89 11.20 16.94 4.82
C CYS A 89 11.95 17.89 5.76
N GLU A 90 13.25 17.66 5.96
CA GLU A 90 14.10 18.43 6.87
C GLU A 90 14.34 19.88 6.40
N LYS A 91 14.02 20.22 5.15
CA LYS A 91 14.10 21.60 4.62
C LYS A 91 13.00 22.52 5.16
N TYR A 92 11.94 21.97 5.74
CA TYR A 92 10.78 22.74 6.17
C TYR A 92 10.73 22.89 7.69
N ARG A 93 10.31 24.06 8.16
CA ARG A 93 10.12 24.34 9.60
C ARG A 93 9.20 23.32 10.28
N PHE A 94 8.14 22.88 9.59
CA PHE A 94 7.18 21.90 10.08
C PHE A 94 7.43 20.53 9.40
N PHE A 95 8.63 19.98 9.59
CA PHE A 95 9.09 18.76 8.92
C PHE A 95 8.21 17.54 9.22
N ASP A 96 7.62 17.48 10.41
CA ASP A 96 6.70 16.42 10.86
C ASP A 96 5.46 16.30 9.97
N ARG A 97 4.88 17.42 9.52
CA ARG A 97 3.76 17.44 8.58
C ARG A 97 4.15 16.83 7.23
N HIS A 98 5.37 17.10 6.77
CA HIS A 98 5.89 16.56 5.52
C HIS A 98 6.23 15.07 5.61
N TYR A 99 6.69 14.59 6.77
CA TYR A 99 6.83 13.16 7.03
C TYR A 99 5.48 12.46 7.08
N ALA A 100 4.49 13.03 7.77
CA ALA A 100 3.14 12.48 7.85
C ALA A 100 2.50 12.38 6.46
N GLY A 101 2.62 13.41 5.62
CA GLY A 101 2.10 13.40 4.25
C GLY A 101 2.74 12.34 3.36
N ARG A 102 4.06 12.11 3.50
CA ARG A 102 4.74 11.03 2.78
C ARG A 102 4.33 9.66 3.28
N TRP A 103 4.18 9.51 4.58
CA TRP A 103 3.71 8.27 5.16
C TRP A 103 2.31 7.92 4.64
N ALA A 104 1.39 8.89 4.68
CA ALA A 104 0.05 8.74 4.13
C ALA A 104 0.10 8.32 2.64
N ALA A 105 0.96 8.96 1.84
CA ALA A 105 1.09 8.63 0.42
C ALA A 105 1.61 7.21 0.18
N LYS A 106 2.61 6.76 0.96
CA LYS A 106 3.12 5.39 0.86
C LYS A 106 2.04 4.37 1.18
N GLU A 107 1.29 4.58 2.26
CA GLU A 107 0.17 3.72 2.66
C GLU A 107 -0.96 3.73 1.63
N ALA A 108 -1.32 4.90 1.09
CA ALA A 108 -2.32 5.03 0.04
C ALA A 108 -1.92 4.24 -1.22
N VAL A 109 -0.65 4.30 -1.64
CA VAL A 109 -0.12 3.53 -2.79
C VAL A 109 -0.20 2.03 -2.52
N CYS A 110 0.22 1.58 -1.33
CA CYS A 110 0.13 0.16 -0.96
C CYS A 110 -1.31 -0.35 -0.96
N LYS A 111 -2.27 0.48 -0.49
CA LYS A 111 -3.70 0.18 -0.56
C LYS A 111 -4.25 0.12 -1.98
N ALA A 112 -3.85 1.06 -2.83
CA ALA A 112 -4.27 1.06 -4.23
C ALA A 112 -3.77 -0.19 -4.98
N LEU A 113 -2.53 -0.61 -4.72
CA LEU A 113 -1.95 -1.85 -5.24
C LEU A 113 -2.58 -3.10 -4.60
N GLY A 114 -3.15 -2.97 -3.39
CA GLY A 114 -3.63 -4.08 -2.57
C GLY A 114 -2.51 -4.93 -1.98
N CYS A 115 -1.30 -4.38 -1.88
CA CYS A 115 -0.17 -5.07 -1.26
C CYS A 115 -0.20 -4.88 0.26
N GLY A 116 -0.46 -5.93 1.04
CA GLY A 116 -0.21 -5.91 2.49
C GLY A 116 1.25 -6.15 2.84
N LEU A 117 2.17 -5.75 1.96
CA LEU A 117 3.60 -5.91 2.13
C LEU A 117 4.15 -4.77 3.00
N ILE A 118 4.81 -5.16 4.09
CA ILE A 118 5.48 -4.23 4.99
C ILE A 118 6.92 -4.02 4.50
N GLN A 119 7.09 -3.22 3.45
CA GLN A 119 8.39 -2.67 3.07
C GLN A 119 8.26 -1.15 2.93
N TRP A 120 8.44 -0.45 4.05
CA TRP A 120 8.13 0.97 4.20
C TRP A 120 8.93 1.91 3.28
N ASN A 121 10.16 1.53 2.91
CA ASN A 121 10.98 2.23 1.92
C ASN A 121 10.79 1.69 0.49
N GLY A 122 9.80 0.84 0.25
CA GLY A 122 9.46 0.29 -1.06
C GLY A 122 8.66 1.25 -1.94
N VAL A 123 8.18 2.36 -1.37
CA VAL A 123 7.54 3.48 -2.08
C VAL A 123 8.27 4.75 -1.69
N GLU A 124 8.70 5.53 -2.66
CA GLU A 124 9.27 6.86 -2.46
C GLU A 124 8.39 7.92 -3.13
N VAL A 125 8.11 8.98 -2.39
CA VAL A 125 7.37 10.15 -2.90
C VAL A 125 8.34 11.18 -3.45
N ILE A 126 8.28 11.38 -4.75
CA ILE A 126 9.13 12.33 -5.48
C ILE A 126 8.35 13.64 -5.68
N ARG A 127 8.96 14.74 -5.24
CA ARG A 127 8.43 16.09 -5.47
C ARG A 127 9.37 16.85 -6.41
N ARG A 128 8.89 17.17 -7.61
CA ARG A 128 9.61 18.06 -8.54
C ARG A 128 9.00 19.47 -8.48
N PRO A 129 9.81 20.53 -8.65
CA PRO A 129 9.30 21.90 -8.71
C PRO A 129 8.16 22.04 -9.73
N ARG A 130 7.08 22.70 -9.34
CA ARG A 130 5.91 23.02 -10.19
C ARG A 130 5.24 21.80 -10.86
N ARG A 131 5.39 20.60 -10.30
CA ARG A 131 4.72 19.37 -10.78
C ARG A 131 3.92 18.70 -9.67
N ALA A 132 2.96 17.86 -10.05
CA ALA A 132 2.30 16.95 -9.12
C ALA A 132 3.34 16.00 -8.48
N PRO A 133 3.13 15.55 -7.23
CA PRO A 133 3.97 14.50 -6.64
C PRO A 133 3.82 13.21 -7.45
N THR A 134 4.92 12.48 -7.63
CA THR A 134 4.95 11.17 -8.29
C THR A 134 5.56 10.14 -7.34
N VAL A 135 5.50 8.86 -7.70
CA VAL A 135 6.07 7.79 -6.90
C VAL A 135 7.17 7.05 -7.65
N ARG A 136 8.10 6.47 -6.90
CA ARG A 136 9.03 5.43 -7.37
C ARG A 136 8.87 4.21 -6.48
N LEU A 137 8.68 3.05 -7.10
CA LEU A 137 8.53 1.77 -6.43
C LEU A 137 9.87 1.03 -6.41
N MET A 138 10.16 0.37 -5.30
CA MET A 138 11.43 -0.34 -5.09
C MET A 138 11.23 -1.67 -4.39
N GLY A 139 12.21 -2.57 -4.56
CA GLY A 139 12.25 -3.87 -3.91
C GLY A 139 10.96 -4.69 -4.12
N LYS A 140 10.43 -5.26 -3.03
CA LYS A 140 9.28 -6.15 -3.07
C LYS A 140 8.00 -5.47 -3.55
N ILE A 141 7.86 -4.16 -3.34
CA ILE A 141 6.69 -3.41 -3.83
C ILE A 141 6.74 -3.25 -5.35
N ALA A 142 7.91 -2.95 -5.91
CA ALA A 142 8.09 -2.92 -7.36
C ALA A 142 7.87 -4.30 -8.01
N GLU A 143 8.38 -5.36 -7.38
CA GLU A 143 8.12 -6.75 -7.82
C GLU A 143 6.64 -7.09 -7.81
N PHE A 144 5.93 -6.70 -6.74
CA PHE A 144 4.50 -6.90 -6.62
C PHE A 144 3.73 -6.14 -7.71
N ALA A 145 4.01 -4.85 -7.88
CA ALA A 145 3.37 -3.99 -8.89
C ALA A 145 3.54 -4.57 -10.30
N ARG A 146 4.76 -4.99 -10.67
CA ARG A 146 5.01 -5.67 -11.95
C ARG A 146 4.19 -6.95 -12.11
N ARG A 147 4.07 -7.74 -11.05
CA ARG A 147 3.33 -9.01 -11.09
C ARG A 147 1.83 -8.80 -11.25
N VAL A 148 1.29 -7.71 -10.70
CA VAL A 148 -0.11 -7.31 -10.89
C VAL A 148 -0.31 -6.38 -12.08
N GLY A 149 0.69 -6.22 -12.95
CA GLY A 149 0.56 -5.45 -14.21
C GLY A 149 0.40 -3.94 -14.03
N VAL A 150 0.93 -3.35 -12.95
CA VAL A 150 0.88 -1.91 -12.68
C VAL A 150 2.28 -1.30 -12.80
N SER A 151 2.41 -0.24 -13.62
CA SER A 151 3.61 0.59 -13.72
C SER A 151 3.52 1.85 -12.84
N GLU A 152 4.64 2.53 -12.62
CA GLU A 152 4.68 3.75 -11.80
C GLU A 152 3.92 4.92 -12.43
N GLU A 153 3.91 4.97 -13.76
CA GLU A 153 3.23 6.00 -14.56
C GLU A 153 1.71 5.94 -14.43
N GLN A 154 1.17 4.77 -14.11
CA GLN A 154 -0.26 4.57 -13.86
C GLN A 154 -0.67 5.06 -12.46
N ILE A 155 0.28 5.34 -11.57
CA ILE A 155 0.01 5.71 -10.18
C ILE A 155 -0.01 7.23 -10.04
N SER A 156 -1.20 7.76 -9.80
CA SER A 156 -1.40 9.16 -9.45
C SER A 156 -1.61 9.30 -7.95
N ILE A 157 -0.97 10.30 -7.34
CA ILE A 157 -1.13 10.59 -5.91
C ILE A 157 -1.46 12.07 -5.66
N SER A 158 -2.22 12.33 -4.61
CA SER A 158 -2.47 13.66 -4.07
C SER A 158 -2.29 13.64 -2.56
N ILE A 159 -1.67 14.69 -2.01
CA ILE A 159 -1.32 14.79 -0.59
C ILE A 159 -1.79 16.15 -0.07
N SER A 160 -2.45 16.14 1.07
CA SER A 160 -2.79 17.34 1.84
C SER A 160 -2.39 17.14 3.30
N HIS A 161 -1.95 18.19 3.98
CA HIS A 161 -1.63 18.13 5.40
C HIS A 161 -1.97 19.43 6.13
N SER A 162 -2.35 19.28 7.38
CA SER A 162 -2.64 20.34 8.34
C SER A 162 -1.73 20.18 9.56
N GLU A 163 -2.05 20.90 10.65
CA GLU A 163 -1.35 20.73 11.92
C GLU A 163 -1.70 19.41 12.62
N LEU A 164 -2.92 18.91 12.39
CA LEU A 164 -3.48 17.75 13.09
C LEU A 164 -3.25 16.45 12.31
N SER A 165 -3.42 16.51 10.99
CA SER A 165 -3.43 15.31 10.15
C SER A 165 -2.85 15.57 8.77
N ALA A 166 -2.36 14.49 8.17
CA ALA A 166 -2.04 14.41 6.75
C ALA A 166 -2.90 13.33 6.09
N VAL A 167 -3.37 13.61 4.88
CA VAL A 167 -4.16 12.68 4.07
C VAL A 167 -3.51 12.53 2.71
N ALA A 168 -3.54 11.31 2.18
CA ALA A 168 -3.19 11.05 0.81
C ALA A 168 -4.19 10.14 0.13
N VAL A 169 -4.35 10.37 -1.17
CA VAL A 169 -5.13 9.53 -2.07
C VAL A 169 -4.18 9.04 -3.16
N ALA A 170 -4.28 7.76 -3.51
CA ALA A 170 -3.60 7.14 -4.63
C ALA A 170 -4.64 6.50 -5.55
N THR A 171 -4.48 6.67 -6.86
CA THR A 171 -5.30 6.03 -7.89
C THR A 171 -4.39 5.33 -8.90
N ILE A 172 -4.83 4.19 -9.41
CA ILE A 172 -4.16 3.46 -10.48
C ILE A 172 -5.03 3.55 -11.72
N GLU A 173 -4.54 4.25 -12.74
CA GLU A 173 -5.19 4.31 -14.04
C GLU A 173 -5.09 2.94 -14.72
N ARG A 174 -6.24 2.39 -15.10
CA ARG A 174 -6.29 1.18 -15.93
C ARG A 174 -5.99 1.61 -17.37
N GLY A 175 -5.04 0.94 -18.02
CA GLY A 175 -4.92 1.06 -19.48
C GLY A 175 -6.20 0.53 -20.17
N ASP A 176 -6.36 0.84 -21.45
CA ASP A 176 -7.54 0.49 -22.27
C ASP A 176 -7.86 -1.02 -22.29
N SER A 177 -6.93 -1.90 -21.88
CA SER A 177 -7.13 -3.34 -21.82
C SER A 177 -7.78 -3.88 -20.53
N GLY A 178 -7.99 -3.06 -19.49
CA GLY A 178 -8.63 -3.47 -18.24
C GLY A 178 -7.89 -4.57 -17.46
N PHE A 179 -8.15 -4.69 -16.15
CA PHE A 179 -7.85 -5.96 -15.47
C PHE A 179 -8.91 -6.97 -15.92
N PRO A 180 -8.56 -8.26 -16.12
CA PRO A 180 -9.57 -9.29 -16.31
C PRO A 180 -10.58 -9.18 -15.15
N LEU A 181 -11.83 -8.88 -15.48
CA LEU A 181 -12.90 -9.07 -14.50
C LEU A 181 -12.94 -10.58 -14.22
N PRO A 182 -13.06 -11.03 -12.96
CA PRO A 182 -13.36 -12.43 -12.71
C PRO A 182 -14.62 -12.79 -13.50
N ASP A 183 -14.55 -13.87 -14.27
CA ASP A 183 -15.67 -14.34 -15.07
C ASP A 183 -16.94 -14.38 -14.21
N SER A 184 -17.98 -13.67 -14.65
CA SER A 184 -19.28 -13.59 -14.00
C SER A 184 -20.08 -14.90 -14.05
N SER A 185 -19.45 -15.99 -14.47
CA SER A 185 -20.06 -17.33 -14.66
C SER A 185 -19.84 -18.28 -13.48
N SER A 186 -19.39 -17.79 -12.32
CA SER A 186 -19.33 -18.59 -11.08
C SER A 186 -19.97 -17.86 -9.89
N GLY A 187 -21.30 -17.92 -9.84
CA GLY A 187 -22.12 -17.44 -8.72
C GLY A 187 -23.59 -17.40 -9.07
#